data_AF-A0A1R0LXA7-F1
#
_entry.id   AF-A0A1R0LXA7-F1
#
_cell.length_a   1.000
_cell.length_b   1.000
_cell.length_c   1.000
_cell.angle_alpha   90.00
_cell.angle_beta   90.00
_cell.angle_gamma   90.00
#
_symmetry.space_group_name_H-M   'P 1'
#
loop_
_entity.id
_entity.type
_entity.pdbx_description
1 polymer ?
#
loop_
_entity_poly.entity_id
_entity_poly.type
_entity_poly.pdbx_seq_one_letter_code
_entity_poly.pdbx_strand_id
1 'polypeptide(L)'
;MQEPVSAVQRQLPLPIVVFGNGGHGEIRDGMRARGNVPAAVDLPPADLPALARAHGGHGTRACDPAAPARALSEALDRPGPTLITVPEETP
;
A
#
# COMPACT_ATOMS: atom_id res chain seq x y z
N MET A 1 -9.32 -12.05 5.15
CA MET A 1 -7.92 -11.74 4.85
C MET A 1 -7.05 -12.94 5.25
N GLN A 2 -6.97 -13.96 4.40
CA GLN A 2 -6.34 -15.26 4.73
C GLN A 2 -5.04 -15.50 3.95
N GLU A 3 -4.72 -14.66 2.97
CA GLU A 3 -3.63 -14.91 2.01
C GLU A 3 -2.21 -14.48 2.44
N PRO A 4 -1.97 -13.44 3.27
CA PRO A 4 -0.59 -12.99 3.55
C PRO A 4 0.19 -13.92 4.50
N VAL A 5 -0.47 -14.79 5.27
CA VAL A 5 0.19 -15.70 6.24
C VAL A 5 1.02 -16.78 5.53
N SER A 6 0.57 -17.25 4.36
CA SER A 6 1.26 -18.31 3.61
C SER A 6 2.55 -17.83 2.93
N ALA A 7 2.61 -16.57 2.51
CA ALA A 7 3.80 -15.99 1.88
C ALA A 7 4.93 -15.78 2.89
N VAL A 8 4.59 -15.39 4.13
CA VAL A 8 5.55 -15.26 5.24
C VAL A 8 6.15 -16.61 5.61
N GLN A 9 5.32 -17.65 5.75
CA GLN A 9 5.77 -19.02 6.07
C GLN A 9 6.73 -19.60 5.03
N ARG A 10 6.59 -19.21 3.76
CA ARG A 10 7.41 -19.72 2.64
C ARG A 10 8.56 -18.78 2.25
N GLN A 11 8.74 -17.67 2.98
CA GLN A 11 9.76 -16.65 2.73
C GLN A 11 9.86 -16.22 1.25
N LEU A 12 8.73 -16.20 0.54
CA LEU A 12 8.74 -15.87 -0.89
C LEU A 12 9.12 -14.38 -1.06
N PRO A 13 10.06 -14.05 -1.96
CA PRO A 13 10.41 -12.66 -2.28
C PRO A 13 9.27 -12.03 -3.09
N LEU A 14 8.18 -11.68 -2.40
CA LEU A 14 6.93 -11.21 -2.98
C LEU A 14 6.77 -9.71 -2.69
N PRO A 15 7.02 -8.82 -3.67
CA PRO A 15 6.67 -7.42 -3.56
C PRO A 15 5.14 -7.22 -3.65
N ILE A 16 4.58 -6.46 -2.71
CA ILE A 16 3.17 -6.07 -2.65
C ILE A 16 3.12 -4.54 -2.70
N VAL A 17 2.67 -3.97 -3.82
CA VAL A 17 2.59 -2.52 -4.00
C VAL A 17 1.17 -2.05 -3.71
N VAL A 18 1.01 -1.08 -2.81
CA VAL A 18 -0.27 -0.46 -2.47
C VAL A 18 -0.22 1.02 -2.77
N PHE A 19 -1.05 1.46 -3.71
CA PHE A 19 -1.26 2.88 -3.98
C PHE A 19 -2.27 3.43 -2.98
N GLY A 20 -1.85 4.42 -2.20
CA GLY A 20 -2.66 5.03 -1.15
C GLY A 20 -3.34 6.29 -1.67
N ASN A 21 -4.67 6.22 -1.84
CA ASN A 21 -5.48 7.34 -2.35
C ASN A 21 -6.18 8.14 -1.22
N GLY A 22 -5.75 7.90 0.03
CA GLY A 22 -6.32 8.53 1.23
C GLY A 22 -7.74 8.07 1.60
N GLY A 23 -8.24 6.97 1.02
CA GLY A 23 -9.58 6.45 1.27
C GLY A 23 -10.23 5.90 0.00
N HIS A 24 -11.55 6.00 -0.09
CA HIS A 24 -12.32 5.59 -1.28
C HIS A 24 -12.27 6.68 -2.37
N GLY A 25 -11.10 6.89 -2.97
CA GLY A 25 -10.87 7.96 -3.97
C GLY A 25 -11.89 7.96 -5.11
N GLU A 26 -12.23 6.80 -5.66
CA GLU A 26 -13.22 6.68 -6.75
C GLU A 26 -14.65 7.04 -6.31
N ILE A 27 -15.02 6.71 -5.06
CA ILE A 27 -16.34 7.05 -4.50
C ILE A 27 -16.40 8.55 -4.19
N ARG A 28 -15.29 9.13 -3.71
CA ARG A 28 -15.15 10.58 -3.48
C ARG A 28 -15.30 11.37 -4.78
N ASP A 29 -14.64 10.95 -5.85
CA ASP A 29 -14.77 11.58 -7.17
C ASP A 29 -16.19 11.43 -7.75
N GLY A 30 -16.79 10.24 -7.61
CA GLY A 30 -18.19 10.02 -7.97
C GLY A 30 -19.19 10.88 -7.18
N MET A 31 -18.92 11.14 -5.89
CA MET A 31 -19.74 12.03 -5.06
C MET A 31 -19.59 13.49 -5.49
N ARG A 32 -18.36 13.94 -5.76
CA ARG A 32 -18.09 15.30 -6.27
C ARG A 32 -18.74 15.54 -7.63
N ALA A 33 -18.62 14.59 -8.57
CA ALA A 33 -19.23 14.68 -9.89
C ALA A 33 -20.77 14.79 -9.84
N ARG A 34 -21.40 14.31 -8.77
CA ARG A 34 -22.85 14.37 -8.54
C ARG A 34 -23.28 15.57 -7.68
N GLY A 35 -22.34 16.41 -7.24
CA GLY A 35 -22.60 17.57 -6.38
C GLY A 35 -22.88 17.24 -4.91
N ASN A 36 -22.56 16.01 -4.47
CA ASN A 36 -22.75 15.59 -3.09
C ASN A 36 -21.53 15.97 -2.22
N VAL A 37 -21.77 16.29 -0.95
CA VAL A 37 -20.70 16.43 0.04
C VAL A 37 -20.16 15.03 0.37
N PRO A 38 -18.85 14.76 0.22
CA PRO A 38 -18.28 13.46 0.53
C PRO A 38 -18.46 13.12 2.01
N ALA A 39 -18.99 11.94 2.31
CA ALA A 39 -19.20 11.45 3.67
C ALA A 39 -18.70 10.00 3.77
N ALA A 40 -18.01 9.68 4.87
CA ALA A 40 -17.43 8.36 5.15
C ALA A 40 -16.42 7.82 4.11
N VAL A 41 -15.86 8.68 3.26
CA VAL A 41 -14.86 8.29 2.24
C VAL A 41 -13.42 8.56 2.65
N ASP A 42 -13.21 9.41 3.66
CA ASP A 42 -11.90 9.68 4.24
C ASP A 42 -11.67 8.72 5.41
N LEU A 43 -10.89 7.67 5.15
CA LEU A 43 -10.43 6.77 6.19
C LEU A 43 -9.13 7.29 6.79
N PRO A 44 -8.92 7.16 8.11
CA PRO A 44 -7.62 7.48 8.69
C PRO A 44 -6.54 6.64 8.01
N PRO A 45 -5.39 7.25 7.66
CA PRO A 45 -4.33 6.54 6.96
C PRO A 45 -3.84 5.38 7.83
N ALA A 46 -3.95 4.15 7.31
CA ALA A 46 -3.38 2.98 7.94
C ALA A 46 -1.88 2.90 7.62
N ASP A 47 -1.05 2.68 8.64
CA ASP A 47 0.38 2.37 8.46
C ASP A 47 0.54 0.91 8.03
N LEU A 48 0.22 0.64 6.76
CA LEU A 48 0.37 -0.67 6.15
C LEU A 48 1.82 -1.19 6.20
N PRO A 49 2.87 -0.36 6.02
CA PRO A 49 4.24 -0.80 6.22
C PRO A 49 4.50 -1.30 7.64
N ALA A 50 3.97 -0.63 8.67
CA ALA A 50 4.08 -1.11 10.06
C ALA A 50 3.34 -2.44 10.27
N LEU A 51 2.15 -2.59 9.66
CA LEU A 51 1.39 -3.84 9.72
C LEU A 51 2.17 -5.02 9.08
N ALA A 52 2.79 -4.81 7.92
CA ALA A 52 3.60 -5.83 7.26
C ALA A 52 4.78 -6.30 8.14
N ARG A 53 5.43 -5.35 8.85
CA ARG A 53 6.50 -5.66 9.80
C ARG A 53 5.99 -6.43 11.02
N ALA A 54 4.82 -6.09 11.54
CA ALA A 54 4.22 -6.79 12.67
C ALA A 54 3.87 -8.26 12.35
N HIS A 55 3.65 -8.60 11.08
CA HIS A 55 3.41 -9.95 10.60
C HIS A 55 4.69 -10.70 10.14
N GLY A 56 5.88 -10.17 10.40
CA GLY A 56 7.16 -10.82 10.06
C GLY A 56 7.61 -10.63 8.61
N GLY A 57 6.98 -9.73 7.86
CA GLY A 57 7.42 -9.29 6.53
C GLY A 57 8.18 -7.98 6.58
N HIS A 58 8.38 -7.38 5.40
CA HIS A 58 8.99 -6.08 5.24
C HIS A 58 7.96 -5.02 4.88
N GLY A 59 8.19 -3.78 5.31
CA GLY A 59 7.36 -2.64 4.95
C GLY A 59 8.25 -1.46 4.54
N THR A 60 7.85 -0.72 3.52
CA THR A 60 8.49 0.54 3.13
C THR A 60 7.50 1.49 2.46
N ARG A 61 7.82 2.79 2.47
CA ARG A 61 7.05 3.83 1.79
C ARG A 61 7.92 4.46 0.71
N ALA A 62 7.40 4.49 -0.51
CA ALA A 62 8.04 5.18 -1.62
C ALA A 62 7.68 6.67 -1.54
N CYS A 63 8.67 7.52 -1.29
CA CYS A 63 8.46 8.97 -1.03
C CYS A 63 8.84 9.86 -2.22
N ASP A 64 9.32 9.27 -3.31
CA ASP A 64 9.77 9.96 -4.51
C ASP A 64 9.53 9.07 -5.75
N PRO A 65 9.54 9.62 -6.98
CA PRO A 65 9.21 8.87 -8.19
C PRO A 65 10.14 7.68 -8.49
N ALA A 66 11.38 7.70 -7.98
CA ALA A 66 12.35 6.62 -8.18
C ALA A 66 12.24 5.53 -7.09
N ALA A 67 11.69 5.86 -5.93
CA ALA A 67 11.56 4.97 -4.80
C ALA A 67 10.75 3.68 -5.06
N PRO A 68 9.67 3.64 -5.88
CA PRO A 68 8.96 2.41 -6.17
C PRO A 68 9.85 1.39 -6.90
N ALA A 69 10.61 1.84 -7.91
CA ALA A 69 11.50 0.98 -8.68
C ALA A 69 12.61 0.41 -7.79
N ARG A 70 13.24 1.26 -6.96
CA ARG A 70 14.25 0.81 -5.99
C ARG A 70 13.67 -0.18 -4.97
N ALA A 71 12.52 0.14 -4.39
CA ALA A 71 11.87 -0.71 -3.40
C ALA A 71 11.46 -2.07 -3.99
N LEU A 72 11.06 -2.10 -5.26
CA LEU A 72 10.74 -3.32 -5.98
C LEU A 72 11.98 -4.20 -6.18
N SER A 73 13.10 -3.62 -6.65
CA SER A 73 14.36 -4.36 -6.79
C SER A 73 14.81 -4.94 -5.45
N GLU A 74 14.86 -4.12 -4.40
CA GLU A 74 15.25 -4.60 -3.08
C GLU A 74 14.28 -5.65 -2.50
N ALA A 75 13.00 -5.62 -2.86
CA ALA A 75 12.00 -6.59 -2.41
C ALA A 75 12.19 -7.98 -3.06
N LEU A 76 12.69 -8.01 -4.30
CA LEU A 76 12.97 -9.24 -5.03
C LEU A 76 14.26 -9.92 -4.52
N ASP A 77 15.20 -9.14 -3.99
CA ASP A 77 16.48 -9.63 -3.45
C ASP A 77 16.43 -10.04 -1.97
N ARG A 78 15.29 -9.88 -1.28
CA ARG A 78 15.15 -10.19 0.15
C ARG A 78 14.18 -11.35 0.41
N PRO A 79 14.46 -12.22 1.40
CA PRO A 79 13.54 -13.29 1.76
C PRO A 79 12.29 -12.72 2.43
N GLY A 80 11.11 -13.20 2.01
CA GLY A 80 9.82 -12.83 2.58
C GLY A 80 9.14 -11.62 1.92
N PRO A 81 7.83 -11.47 2.15
CA PRO A 81 7.03 -10.46 1.46
C PRO A 81 7.41 -9.04 1.87
N THR A 82 7.34 -8.12 0.91
CA THR A 82 7.64 -6.70 1.12
C THR A 82 6.47 -5.84 0.70
N LEU A 83 5.85 -5.15 1.64
CA LEU A 83 4.77 -4.19 1.36
C LEU A 83 5.35 -2.80 1.10
N ILE A 84 5.05 -2.25 -0.07
CA ILE A 84 5.53 -0.96 -0.57
C ILE A 84 4.30 -0.06 -0.71
N THR A 85 4.18 0.98 0.12
CA THR A 85 3.14 1.99 -0.09
C THR A 85 3.63 3.13 -0.95
N VAL A 86 2.87 3.48 -1.99
CA VAL A 86 3.13 4.62 -2.88
C VAL A 86 1.99 5.63 -2.66
N PRO A 87 2.27 6.88 -2.27
CA PRO A 87 1.22 7.90 -2.22
C PRO A 87 0.73 8.18 -3.64
N GLU A 88 -0.59 8.24 -3.84
CA GLU A 88 -1.15 8.79 -5.07
C GLU A 88 -0.77 10.27 -5.17
N GLU A 89 -0.16 10.67 -6.28
CA GLU A 89 0.08 12.08 -6.58
C GLU A 89 -1.28 12.69 -6.86
N THR A 90 -1.80 13.48 -5.92
CA THR A 90 -3.04 14.24 -6.15
C THR A 90 -2.70 15.36 -7.14
N PRO A 91 -3.35 15.42 -8.32
CA PRO A 91 -3.17 16.52 -9.27
C PRO A 91 -3.72 17.85 -8.73
#